data_AF-A0A7L4NZ09-F1
#
_entry.id   AF-A0A7L4NZ09-F1
#
_cell.length_a   1.000
_cell.length_b   1.000
_cell.length_c   1.000
_cell.angle_alpha   90.00
_cell.angle_beta   90.00
_cell.angle_gamma   90.00
#
_symmetry.space_group_name_H-M   'P 1'
#
loop_
_entity.id
_entity.type
_entity.pdbx_description
1 polymer ?
#
loop_
_entity_poly.entity_id
_entity_poly.type
_entity_poly.pdbx_seq_one_letter_code
_entity_poly.pdbx_strand_id
1 'polypeptide(L)'
;MKYPADDWMKVILLGFLTLIAFIGVLTEINLFTLLFLLMLPLPSGYLFKIIKSSFKGYDELPDFDNWRSMYLDGFKVILVLIIYALPVLAVFLWFNYEIFYSSIPSFSLYTLWSWILGSNIQIIIFLLIGLVEYVGIANMALYDGEIIAAFRFREIFARISMIGVRKYLLSYAIIWILAVLTALISLFAQSILIGIVIIPLLIVPFFAILNARFCALVFASSEL
;
A
#
# COMPACT_ATOMS: atom_id res chain seq x y z
N MET A 1 26.29 -6.33 -3.55
CA MET A 1 24.83 -6.32 -3.32
C MET A 1 24.18 -6.88 -4.57
N LYS A 2 23.64 -8.10 -4.52
CA LYS A 2 22.81 -8.66 -5.61
C LYS A 2 21.52 -7.86 -5.68
N TYR A 3 21.02 -7.57 -6.88
CA TYR A 3 19.88 -6.69 -7.04
C TYR A 3 18.62 -7.43 -6.54
N PRO A 4 17.67 -6.76 -5.85
CA PRO A 4 16.41 -7.36 -5.39
C PRO A 4 15.55 -8.00 -6.50
N ALA A 5 15.88 -7.74 -7.77
CA ALA A 5 15.21 -8.24 -8.97
C ALA A 5 16.09 -9.17 -9.82
N ASP A 6 17.13 -9.79 -9.25
CA ASP A 6 17.89 -10.82 -9.96
C ASP A 6 17.00 -12.04 -10.33
N ASP A 7 15.90 -12.24 -9.58
CA ASP A 7 14.89 -13.26 -9.85
C ASP A 7 13.67 -12.67 -10.55
N TRP A 8 13.82 -12.36 -11.84
CA TRP A 8 12.75 -11.82 -12.70
C TRP A 8 11.51 -12.71 -12.76
N MET A 9 11.65 -14.02 -12.54
CA MET A 9 10.51 -14.93 -12.50
C MET A 9 9.57 -14.56 -11.35
N LYS A 10 10.10 -14.25 -10.16
CA LYS A 10 9.29 -13.84 -9.00
C LYS A 10 8.60 -12.50 -9.22
N VAL A 11 9.27 -11.57 -9.90
CA VAL A 11 8.67 -10.28 -10.28
C VAL A 11 7.49 -10.50 -11.23
N ILE A 12 7.66 -11.34 -12.26
CA ILE A 12 6.60 -11.66 -13.23
C ILE A 12 5.44 -12.40 -12.56
N LEU A 13 5.71 -13.35 -11.65
CA LEU A 13 4.68 -14.06 -10.91
C LEU A 13 3.86 -13.11 -10.03
N LEU A 14 4.53 -12.22 -9.28
CA LEU A 14 3.83 -11.17 -8.53
C LEU A 14 3.02 -10.28 -9.46
N GLY A 15 3.61 -9.90 -10.59
CA GLY A 15 2.99 -9.11 -11.65
C GLY A 15 1.72 -9.71 -12.22
N PHE A 16 1.71 -11.02 -12.43
CA PHE A 16 0.55 -11.74 -12.92
C PHE A 16 -0.58 -11.71 -11.88
N LEU A 17 -0.25 -11.92 -10.60
CA LEU A 17 -1.21 -11.83 -9.51
C LEU A 17 -1.76 -10.41 -9.34
N THR A 18 -0.90 -9.39 -9.43
CA THR A 18 -1.33 -7.98 -9.35
C THR A 18 -2.18 -7.59 -10.54
N LEU A 19 -1.86 -8.05 -11.76
CA LEU A 19 -2.66 -7.81 -12.95
C LEU A 19 -4.07 -8.41 -12.82
N ILE A 20 -4.20 -9.66 -12.36
CA ILE A 20 -5.51 -10.30 -12.13
C ILE A 20 -6.32 -9.51 -11.10
N ALA A 21 -5.71 -9.18 -9.96
CA ALA A 21 -6.38 -8.41 -8.92
C ALA A 21 -6.80 -7.01 -9.44
N PHE A 22 -5.94 -6.36 -10.22
CA PHE A 22 -6.19 -5.05 -10.82
C PHE A 22 -7.34 -5.07 -11.82
N ILE A 23 -7.42 -6.09 -12.68
CA ILE A 23 -8.57 -6.29 -13.58
C ILE A 23 -9.86 -6.42 -12.78
N GLY A 24 -9.84 -7.18 -11.68
CA GLY A 24 -11.01 -7.31 -10.78
C GLY A 24 -11.49 -5.98 -10.18
N VAL A 25 -10.57 -5.05 -9.91
CA VAL A 25 -10.89 -3.70 -9.38
C VAL A 25 -11.41 -2.76 -10.46
N LEU A 26 -10.90 -2.86 -11.70
CA LEU A 26 -11.27 -1.96 -12.80
C LEU A 26 -12.58 -2.32 -13.51
N THR A 27 -13.10 -3.53 -13.29
CA THR A 27 -14.26 -4.06 -14.02
C THR A 27 -15.54 -3.98 -13.18
N GLU A 28 -16.69 -3.92 -13.85
CA GLU A 28 -17.99 -3.84 -13.18
C GLU A 28 -18.27 -5.09 -12.33
N ILE A 29 -18.91 -4.90 -11.17
CA ILE A 29 -19.17 -5.98 -10.21
C ILE A 29 -20.05 -7.07 -10.84
N ASN A 30 -19.45 -8.21 -11.11
CA ASN A 30 -20.08 -9.46 -11.55
C ASN A 30 -19.35 -10.69 -10.98
N LEU A 31 -19.87 -11.90 -11.27
CA LEU A 31 -19.29 -13.15 -10.75
C LEU A 31 -17.79 -13.32 -11.08
N PHE A 32 -17.37 -12.94 -12.29
CA PHE A 32 -15.96 -13.03 -12.70
C PHE A 32 -15.08 -12.03 -11.94
N THR A 33 -15.55 -10.81 -11.74
CA THR A 33 -14.80 -9.81 -10.96
C THR A 33 -14.65 -10.20 -9.49
N LEU A 34 -15.66 -10.84 -8.90
CA LEU A 34 -15.59 -11.35 -7.53
C LEU A 34 -14.50 -12.42 -7.41
N LEU A 35 -14.37 -13.30 -8.41
CA LEU A 35 -13.29 -14.30 -8.45
C LEU A 35 -11.90 -13.66 -8.53
N PHE A 36 -11.76 -12.56 -9.29
CA PHE A 36 -10.49 -11.81 -9.36
C PHE A 36 -10.19 -11.03 -8.08
N LEU A 37 -11.20 -10.45 -7.43
CA LEU A 37 -11.05 -9.79 -6.13
C LEU A 37 -10.65 -10.77 -5.02
N LEU A 38 -11.08 -12.03 -5.10
CA LEU A 38 -10.57 -13.08 -4.21
C LEU A 38 -9.05 -13.33 -4.37
N MET A 39 -8.42 -12.91 -5.48
CA MET A 39 -6.96 -13.02 -5.64
C MET A 39 -6.19 -11.85 -5.00
N LEU A 40 -6.87 -10.77 -4.61
CA LEU A 40 -6.26 -9.57 -4.00
C LEU A 40 -5.36 -9.86 -2.77
N PRO A 41 -5.69 -10.83 -1.89
CA PRO A 41 -4.81 -11.21 -0.78
C PRO A 41 -3.47 -11.81 -1.23
N LEU A 42 -3.34 -12.42 -2.41
CA LEU A 42 -2.09 -13.09 -2.79
C LEU A 42 -0.92 -12.11 -3.02
N PRO A 43 -1.06 -11.03 -3.81
CA PRO A 43 -0.01 -10.03 -3.93
C PRO A 43 0.39 -9.41 -2.59
N SER A 44 -0.59 -9.00 -1.78
CA SER A 44 -0.33 -8.36 -0.48
C SER A 44 0.36 -9.32 0.51
N GLY A 45 -0.05 -10.59 0.52
CA GLY A 45 0.59 -11.64 1.31
C GLY A 45 2.03 -11.92 0.89
N TYR A 46 2.32 -11.90 -0.42
CA TYR A 46 3.68 -12.07 -0.91
C TYR A 46 4.58 -10.88 -0.51
N LEU A 47 4.08 -9.65 -0.64
CA LEU A 47 4.77 -8.45 -0.17
C LEU A 47 5.05 -8.52 1.34
N PHE A 48 4.09 -9.00 2.12
CA PHE A 48 4.28 -9.22 3.56
C PHE A 48 5.33 -10.29 3.86
N LYS A 49 5.37 -11.37 3.07
CA LYS A 49 6.42 -12.39 3.13
C LYS A 49 7.81 -11.82 2.84
N ILE A 50 7.92 -10.87 1.90
CA ILE A 50 9.18 -10.14 1.61
C ILE A 50 9.61 -9.29 2.80
N ILE A 51 8.68 -8.60 3.49
CA ILE A 51 9.00 -7.83 4.70
C ILE A 51 9.56 -8.78 5.76
N LYS A 52 8.88 -9.90 6.04
CA LYS A 52 9.35 -10.92 7.00
C LYS A 52 10.71 -11.51 6.64
N SER A 53 10.96 -11.82 5.37
CA SER A 53 12.25 -12.37 4.94
C SER A 53 13.37 -11.34 5.05
N SER A 54 13.06 -10.07 4.77
CA SER A 54 14.02 -8.97 4.87
C SER A 54 14.43 -8.71 6.32
N PHE A 55 13.51 -8.84 7.29
CA PHE A 55 13.87 -8.80 8.72
C PHE A 55 14.78 -9.94 9.15
N LYS A 56 14.68 -11.11 8.52
CA LYS A 56 15.57 -12.24 8.76
C LYS A 56 16.95 -12.08 8.08
N GLY A 57 17.19 -10.95 7.38
CA GLY A 57 18.44 -10.67 6.69
C GLY A 57 18.60 -11.40 5.35
N TYR A 58 17.52 -11.94 4.77
CA TYR A 58 17.60 -12.60 3.47
C TYR A 58 17.61 -11.58 2.31
N ASP A 59 18.70 -11.60 1.53
CA ASP A 59 18.87 -10.76 0.34
C ASP A 59 18.05 -11.26 -0.87
N GLU A 60 17.75 -12.55 -0.94
CA GLU A 60 16.98 -13.15 -2.04
C GLU A 60 15.47 -13.04 -1.80
N LEU A 61 14.69 -12.97 -2.89
CA LEU A 61 13.22 -12.94 -2.79
C LEU A 61 12.69 -14.31 -2.35
N PRO A 62 11.70 -14.38 -1.45
CA PRO A 62 11.11 -15.64 -1.02
C PRO A 62 10.40 -16.32 -2.19
N ASP A 63 10.32 -17.65 -2.14
CA ASP A 63 9.56 -18.42 -3.13
C ASP A 63 8.04 -18.24 -2.96
N PHE A 64 7.28 -18.58 -4.00
CA PHE A 64 5.81 -18.62 -3.97
C PHE A 64 5.27 -19.91 -3.33
N ASP A 65 6.03 -20.48 -2.39
CA ASP A 65 5.61 -21.62 -1.58
C ASP A 65 4.68 -21.19 -0.44
N ASN A 66 4.01 -22.16 0.17
CA ASN A 66 3.11 -21.95 1.30
C ASN A 66 1.98 -20.94 1.00
N TRP A 67 1.41 -20.99 -0.21
CA TRP A 67 0.38 -20.07 -0.72
C TRP A 67 -0.81 -19.87 0.24
N ARG A 68 -1.20 -20.89 1.00
CA ARG A 68 -2.27 -20.78 2.00
C ARG A 68 -1.91 -19.78 3.11
N SER A 69 -0.71 -19.87 3.66
CA SER A 69 -0.24 -18.93 4.69
C SER A 69 -0.09 -17.52 4.13
N MET A 70 0.42 -17.42 2.90
CA MET A 70 0.56 -16.15 2.17
C MET A 70 -0.80 -15.49 1.95
N TYR A 71 -1.81 -16.26 1.52
CA TYR A 71 -3.18 -15.76 1.34
C TYR A 71 -3.77 -15.22 2.65
N LEU A 72 -3.62 -15.97 3.75
CA LEU A 72 -4.13 -15.56 5.06
C LEU A 72 -3.44 -14.29 5.55
N ASP A 73 -2.11 -14.21 5.42
CA ASP A 73 -1.36 -13.01 5.77
C ASP A 73 -1.76 -11.80 4.90
N GLY A 74 -2.00 -12.01 3.62
CA GLY A 74 -2.50 -10.96 2.73
C GLY A 74 -3.87 -10.44 3.14
N PHE A 75 -4.77 -11.33 3.57
CA PHE A 75 -6.07 -10.92 4.10
C PHE A 75 -5.92 -10.07 5.37
N LYS A 76 -4.99 -10.44 6.26
CA LYS A 76 -4.67 -9.63 7.45
C LYS A 76 -4.13 -8.25 7.08
N VAL A 77 -3.22 -8.18 6.09
CA VAL A 77 -2.71 -6.91 5.58
C VAL A 77 -3.85 -6.05 5.05
N ILE A 78 -4.73 -6.60 4.20
CA ILE A 78 -5.89 -5.87 3.67
C ILE A 78 -6.81 -5.37 4.80
N LEU A 79 -7.05 -6.20 5.82
CA LEU A 79 -7.84 -5.80 6.99
C LEU A 79 -7.18 -4.63 7.74
N VAL A 80 -5.85 -4.66 7.92
CA VAL A 80 -5.09 -3.56 8.51
C VAL A 80 -5.22 -2.29 7.67
N LEU A 81 -5.04 -2.39 6.35
CA LEU A 81 -5.21 -1.27 5.41
C LEU A 81 -6.61 -0.65 5.51
N ILE A 82 -7.66 -1.48 5.57
CA ILE A 82 -9.04 -1.02 5.71
C ILE A 82 -9.22 -0.25 7.02
N ILE A 83 -8.72 -0.77 8.15
CA ILE A 83 -8.85 -0.11 9.45
C ILE A 83 -8.11 1.24 9.46
N TYR A 84 -6.89 1.29 8.92
CA TYR A 84 -6.13 2.54 8.79
C TYR A 84 -6.80 3.54 7.83
N ALA A 85 -7.54 3.06 6.82
CA ALA A 85 -8.28 3.93 5.91
C ALA A 85 -9.55 4.55 6.52
N LEU A 86 -10.11 3.98 7.60
CA LEU A 86 -11.37 4.46 8.20
C LEU A 86 -11.35 5.94 8.60
N PRO A 87 -10.31 6.48 9.28
CA PRO A 87 -10.29 7.89 9.64
C PRO A 87 -10.14 8.80 8.41
N VAL A 88 -9.40 8.38 7.38
CA VAL A 88 -9.30 9.11 6.10
C VAL A 88 -10.67 9.17 5.43
N LEU A 89 -11.39 8.05 5.41
CA LEU A 89 -12.74 7.95 4.86
C LEU A 89 -13.74 8.81 5.65
N ALA A 90 -13.65 8.82 6.98
CA ALA A 90 -14.51 9.65 7.83
C ALA A 90 -14.35 11.15 7.52
N VAL A 91 -13.09 11.61 7.39
CA VAL A 91 -12.77 12.99 7.00
C VAL A 91 -13.29 13.30 5.61
N PHE A 92 -13.08 12.38 4.65
CA PHE A 92 -13.57 12.55 3.28
C PHE A 92 -15.09 12.73 3.25
N LEU A 93 -15.84 11.83 3.90
CA LEU A 93 -17.29 11.88 3.93
C LEU A 93 -17.81 13.14 4.62
N TRP A 94 -17.14 13.58 5.69
CA TRP A 94 -17.49 14.83 6.39
C TRP A 94 -17.40 16.05 5.48
N PHE A 95 -16.27 16.23 4.78
CA PHE A 95 -16.08 17.39 3.92
C PHE A 95 -16.85 17.30 2.60
N ASN A 96 -17.11 16.10 2.09
CA ASN A 96 -17.75 15.88 0.80
C ASN A 96 -19.22 15.45 0.89
N TYR A 97 -19.88 15.60 2.05
CA TYR A 97 -21.25 15.14 2.24
C TYR A 97 -22.21 15.69 1.17
N GLU A 98 -22.07 16.96 0.75
CA GLU A 98 -22.93 17.54 -0.28
C GLU A 98 -22.84 16.83 -1.63
N ILE A 99 -21.69 16.24 -1.99
CA ILE A 99 -21.55 15.45 -3.23
C ILE A 99 -22.49 14.25 -3.21
N PHE A 100 -22.73 13.68 -2.04
CA PHE A 100 -23.56 12.47 -1.86
C PHE A 100 -25.04 12.77 -1.65
N TYR A 101 -25.38 13.98 -1.16
CA TYR A 101 -26.76 14.32 -0.76
C TYR A 101 -27.39 15.44 -1.59
N SER A 102 -26.62 16.21 -2.38
CA SER A 102 -27.16 17.24 -3.26
C SER A 102 -27.46 16.67 -4.65
N SER A 103 -28.71 16.82 -5.11
CA SER A 103 -29.15 16.37 -6.43
C SER A 103 -28.71 17.30 -7.56
N ILE A 104 -28.24 18.50 -7.20
CA ILE A 104 -27.76 19.54 -8.11
C ILE A 104 -26.47 20.08 -7.48
N PRO A 105 -25.32 19.99 -8.15
CA PRO A 105 -24.12 20.68 -7.71
C PRO A 105 -24.35 22.19 -7.84
N SER A 106 -24.96 22.81 -6.82
CA SER A 106 -25.00 24.26 -6.71
C SER A 106 -23.62 24.71 -6.24
N PHE A 107 -22.99 25.63 -6.97
CA PHE A 107 -21.73 26.22 -6.54
C PHE A 107 -21.99 27.09 -5.30
N SER A 108 -21.92 26.47 -4.12
CA SER A 108 -22.18 27.11 -2.84
C SER A 108 -20.87 27.56 -2.20
N LEU A 109 -20.95 28.50 -1.26
CA LEU A 109 -19.79 28.83 -0.42
C LEU A 109 -19.27 27.58 0.29
N TYR A 110 -20.14 26.66 0.70
CA TYR A 110 -19.73 25.39 1.30
C TYR A 110 -18.91 24.53 0.33
N THR A 111 -19.34 24.38 -0.93
CA THR A 111 -18.59 23.62 -1.95
C THR A 111 -17.18 24.20 -2.14
N LEU A 112 -17.06 25.53 -2.18
CA LEU A 112 -15.78 26.23 -2.19
C LEU A 112 -14.93 25.93 -0.95
N TRP A 113 -15.51 25.97 0.25
CA TRP A 113 -14.81 25.64 1.50
C TRP A 113 -14.36 24.18 1.55
N SER A 114 -15.19 23.25 1.08
CA SER A 114 -14.85 21.82 0.98
C SER A 114 -13.66 21.60 0.04
N TRP A 115 -13.65 22.27 -1.11
CA TRP A 115 -12.57 22.16 -2.08
C TRP A 115 -11.27 22.80 -1.60
N ILE A 116 -11.34 23.96 -0.92
CA ILE A 116 -10.15 24.70 -0.47
C ILE A 116 -9.60 24.14 0.84
N LEU A 117 -10.42 23.83 1.83
CA LEU A 117 -9.93 23.34 3.13
C LEU A 117 -10.03 21.82 3.26
N GLY A 118 -11.15 21.24 2.84
CA GLY A 118 -11.40 19.80 2.99
C GLY A 118 -10.38 18.94 2.26
N SER A 119 -10.07 19.27 1.01
CA SER A 119 -9.06 18.55 0.22
C SER A 119 -7.67 18.58 0.85
N ASN A 120 -7.23 19.75 1.33
CA ASN A 120 -5.92 19.94 1.95
C ASN A 120 -5.82 19.20 3.29
N ILE A 121 -6.84 19.33 4.16
CA ILE A 121 -6.89 18.62 5.44
C ILE A 121 -6.91 17.10 5.22
N GLN A 122 -7.67 16.63 4.24
CA GLN A 122 -7.74 15.22 3.90
C GLN A 122 -6.38 14.68 3.45
N ILE A 123 -5.65 15.39 2.58
CA ILE A 123 -4.31 15.00 2.14
C ILE A 123 -3.35 14.93 3.32
N ILE A 124 -3.39 15.91 4.23
CA ILE A 124 -2.54 15.92 5.42
C ILE A 124 -2.83 14.69 6.30
N ILE A 125 -4.10 14.42 6.58
CA ILE A 125 -4.51 13.28 7.42
C ILE A 125 -4.13 11.95 6.76
N PHE A 126 -4.33 11.83 5.44
CA PHE A 126 -3.92 10.66 4.67
C PHE A 126 -2.41 10.41 4.78
N LEU A 127 -1.58 11.44 4.62
CA LEU A 127 -0.13 11.32 4.77
C LEU A 127 0.28 10.96 6.21
N LEU A 128 -0.36 11.55 7.22
CA LEU A 128 -0.06 11.25 8.62
C LEU A 128 -0.42 9.82 9.00
N ILE A 129 -1.58 9.33 8.55
CA ILE A 129 -2.03 7.96 8.78
C ILE A 129 -1.12 6.99 8.04
N GLY A 130 -0.77 7.29 6.79
CA GLY A 130 0.12 6.45 5.99
C GLY A 130 1.52 6.30 6.61
N LEU A 131 2.03 7.30 7.33
CA LEU A 131 3.29 7.16 8.10
C LEU A 131 3.14 6.04 9.13
N VAL A 132 2.10 6.13 9.95
CA VAL A 132 1.85 5.16 11.04
C VAL A 132 1.56 3.77 10.48
N GLU A 133 0.73 3.68 9.43
CA GLU A 133 0.36 2.43 8.76
C GLU A 133 1.59 1.68 8.23
N TYR A 134 2.52 2.39 7.59
CA TYR A 134 3.72 1.81 7.00
C TYR A 134 4.56 1.06 8.04
N VAL A 135 4.75 1.67 9.21
CA VAL A 135 5.47 1.07 10.34
C VAL A 135 4.60 0.05 11.06
N GLY A 136 3.27 0.21 11.07
CA GLY A 136 2.32 -0.76 11.61
C GLY A 136 2.40 -2.11 10.89
N ILE A 137 2.39 -2.12 9.55
CA ILE A 137 2.53 -3.36 8.76
C ILE A 137 3.89 -4.03 9.03
N ALA A 138 4.96 -3.23 9.13
CA ALA A 138 6.28 -3.73 9.50
C ALA A 138 6.30 -4.32 10.93
N ASN A 139 5.68 -3.67 11.91
CA ASN A 139 5.57 -4.21 13.27
C ASN A 139 4.78 -5.53 13.28
N MET A 140 3.69 -5.62 12.51
CA MET A 140 2.94 -6.88 12.34
C MET A 140 3.81 -8.01 11.78
N ALA A 141 4.73 -7.70 10.86
CA ALA A 141 5.66 -8.70 10.32
C ALA A 141 6.66 -9.23 11.36
N LEU A 142 7.06 -8.42 12.35
CA LEU A 142 7.94 -8.88 13.44
C LEU A 142 7.24 -9.81 14.41
N TYR A 143 5.96 -9.56 14.66
CA TYR A 143 5.12 -10.40 15.52
C TYR A 143 4.41 -11.49 14.70
N ASP A 144 5.10 -12.05 13.69
CA ASP A 144 4.66 -13.19 12.88
C ASP A 144 3.23 -13.08 12.31
N GLY A 145 2.79 -11.86 11.97
CA GLY A 145 1.46 -11.62 11.40
C GLY A 145 0.33 -11.50 12.43
N GLU A 146 0.61 -11.14 13.68
CA GLU A 146 -0.42 -10.71 14.63
C GLU A 146 -1.05 -9.38 14.21
N ILE A 147 -2.34 -9.40 13.83
CA ILE A 147 -3.07 -8.18 13.39
C ILE A 147 -2.97 -7.05 14.43
N ILE A 148 -3.12 -7.39 15.71
CA ILE A 148 -3.10 -6.40 16.81
C ILE A 148 -1.75 -5.68 16.88
N ALA A 149 -0.65 -6.34 16.49
CA ALA A 149 0.66 -5.71 16.46
C ALA A 149 0.76 -4.55 15.46
N ALA A 150 -0.07 -4.54 14.42
CA ALA A 150 -0.17 -3.40 13.49
C ALA A 150 -0.72 -2.13 14.14
N PHE A 151 -1.34 -2.23 15.32
CA PHE A 151 -1.99 -1.13 16.03
C PHE A 151 -1.38 -0.86 17.41
N ARG A 152 -0.21 -1.43 17.71
CA ARG A 152 0.52 -1.13 18.95
C ARG A 152 1.22 0.22 18.82
N PHE A 153 0.43 1.30 18.82
CA PHE A 153 0.87 2.66 18.54
C PHE A 153 2.07 3.10 19.39
N ARG A 154 2.11 2.69 20.67
CA ARG A 154 3.24 2.99 21.55
C ARG A 154 4.56 2.42 21.01
N GLU A 155 4.55 1.17 20.54
CA GLU A 155 5.73 0.53 19.92
C GLU A 155 6.06 1.21 18.59
N ILE A 156 5.04 1.45 17.75
CA ILE A 156 5.19 2.09 16.44
C ILE A 156 5.86 3.47 16.57
N PHE A 157 5.36 4.34 17.45
CA PHE A 157 5.94 5.66 17.66
C PHE A 157 7.33 5.61 18.31
N ALA A 158 7.57 4.66 19.23
CA ALA A 158 8.91 4.45 19.77
C ALA A 158 9.90 4.07 18.67
N ARG A 159 9.52 3.19 17.75
CA ARG A 159 10.36 2.79 16.62
C ARG A 159 10.60 3.92 15.62
N ILE A 160 9.58 4.70 15.27
CA ILE A 160 9.75 5.92 14.46
C ILE A 160 10.76 6.88 15.11
N SER A 161 10.69 7.03 16.44
CA SER A 161 11.64 7.84 17.20
C SER A 161 13.05 7.28 17.16
N MET A 162 13.23 5.95 17.25
CA MET A 162 14.53 5.28 17.20
C MET A 162 15.21 5.43 15.83
N ILE A 163 14.46 5.32 14.73
CA ILE A 163 14.95 5.61 13.36
C ILE A 163 15.44 7.07 13.26
N GLY A 164 14.79 7.95 14.03
CA GLY A 164 14.97 9.39 13.99
C GLY A 164 14.00 10.02 12.98
N VAL A 165 13.15 10.92 13.47
CA VAL A 165 12.06 11.54 12.70
C VAL A 165 12.53 12.11 11.36
N ARG A 166 13.68 12.80 11.32
CA ARG A 166 14.23 13.36 10.09
C ARG A 166 14.57 12.29 9.05
N LYS A 167 15.25 11.21 9.46
CA LYS A 167 15.63 10.12 8.55
C LYS A 167 14.39 9.39 8.07
N TYR A 168 13.45 9.12 8.97
CA TYR A 168 12.19 8.47 8.66
C TYR A 168 11.35 9.28 7.66
N LEU A 169 11.17 10.59 7.88
CA LEU A 169 10.45 11.47 6.95
C LEU A 169 11.11 11.53 5.57
N LEU A 170 12.45 11.54 5.50
CA LEU A 170 13.17 11.52 4.22
C LEU A 170 12.92 10.20 3.48
N SER A 171 13.05 9.07 4.17
CA SER A 171 12.76 7.75 3.62
C SER A 171 11.33 7.63 3.10
N TYR A 172 10.37 8.12 3.88
CA TYR A 172 8.97 8.14 3.51
C TYR A 172 8.70 9.04 2.29
N ALA A 173 9.32 10.23 2.25
CA ALA A 173 9.20 11.14 1.11
C ALA A 173 9.71 10.51 -0.19
N ILE A 174 10.82 9.74 -0.15
CA ILE A 174 11.34 9.03 -1.32
C ILE A 174 10.33 8.01 -1.84
N ILE A 175 9.73 7.21 -0.95
CA ILE A 175 8.69 6.24 -1.33
C ILE A 175 7.50 6.95 -1.96
N TRP A 176 7.04 8.06 -1.37
CA TRP A 176 5.92 8.83 -1.91
C TRP A 176 6.20 9.45 -3.26
N ILE A 177 7.38 10.04 -3.45
CA ILE A 177 7.78 10.59 -4.74
C ILE A 177 7.76 9.49 -5.79
N LEU A 178 8.31 8.32 -5.50
CA LEU A 178 8.29 7.18 -6.42
C LEU A 178 6.85 6.69 -6.69
N ALA A 179 6.01 6.59 -5.66
CA ALA A 179 4.61 6.19 -5.81
C ALA A 179 3.82 7.19 -6.67
N VAL A 180 4.02 8.49 -6.47
CA VAL A 180 3.41 9.56 -7.29
C VAL A 180 3.91 9.48 -8.72
N LEU A 181 5.21 9.27 -8.96
CA LEU A 181 5.75 9.09 -10.31
C LEU A 181 5.14 7.86 -10.99
N THR A 182 5.03 6.73 -10.30
CA THR A 182 4.37 5.53 -10.83
C THR A 182 2.90 5.80 -11.14
N ALA A 183 2.17 6.51 -10.28
CA ALA A 183 0.78 6.88 -10.49
C ALA A 183 0.60 7.83 -11.70
N LEU A 184 1.47 8.84 -11.84
CA LEU A 184 1.46 9.76 -12.99
C LEU A 184 1.74 9.02 -14.30
N ILE A 185 2.77 8.17 -14.34
CA ILE A 185 3.06 7.32 -15.51
C ILE A 185 1.85 6.44 -15.83
N SER A 186 1.19 5.91 -14.82
CA SER A 186 0.00 5.08 -14.98
C SER A 186 -1.18 5.85 -15.58
N LEU A 187 -1.44 7.08 -15.12
CA LEU A 187 -2.48 7.95 -15.67
C LEU A 187 -2.28 8.20 -17.18
N PHE A 188 -1.06 8.52 -17.61
CA PHE A 188 -0.78 8.74 -19.03
C PHE A 188 -0.82 7.44 -19.85
N ALA A 189 -0.27 6.36 -19.30
CA ALA A 189 -0.16 5.09 -20.01
C ALA A 189 -1.49 4.35 -20.12
N GLN A 190 -2.48 4.60 -19.26
CA GLN A 190 -3.83 4.03 -19.38
C GLN A 190 -4.55 4.43 -20.67
N SER A 191 -4.14 5.54 -21.30
CA SER A 191 -4.63 5.92 -22.64
C SER A 191 -4.16 4.97 -23.75
N ILE A 192 -3.21 4.08 -23.44
CA ILE A 192 -2.62 3.09 -24.34
C ILE A 192 -2.93 1.70 -23.76
N LEU A 193 -3.54 0.79 -24.54
CA LEU A 193 -3.84 -0.58 -24.10
C LEU A 193 -2.63 -1.31 -23.49
N ILE A 194 -1.43 -0.99 -24.00
CA ILE A 194 -0.15 -1.50 -23.51
C ILE A 194 0.09 -1.09 -22.05
N GLY A 195 -0.25 0.14 -21.65
CA GLY A 195 -0.08 0.64 -20.29
C GLY A 195 -0.97 -0.06 -19.27
N ILE A 196 -2.18 -0.46 -19.67
CA ILE A 196 -3.11 -1.21 -18.81
C ILE A 196 -2.53 -2.58 -18.41
N VAL A 197 -1.70 -3.19 -19.25
CA VAL A 197 -1.12 -4.51 -18.99
C VAL A 197 0.29 -4.41 -18.40
N ILE A 198 1.19 -3.66 -19.04
CA ILE A 198 2.62 -3.63 -18.67
C ILE A 198 2.83 -3.05 -17.27
N ILE A 199 2.08 -2.01 -16.91
CA ILE A 199 2.26 -1.34 -15.62
C ILE A 199 1.93 -2.26 -14.44
N PRO A 200 0.73 -2.84 -14.34
CA PRO A 200 0.43 -3.76 -13.24
C PRO A 200 1.22 -5.08 -13.32
N LEU A 201 1.74 -5.47 -14.49
CA LEU A 201 2.52 -6.69 -14.67
C LEU A 201 4.01 -6.55 -14.32
N LEU A 202 4.62 -5.37 -14.52
CA LEU A 202 6.07 -5.19 -14.32
C LEU A 202 6.41 -4.02 -13.40
N ILE A 203 5.84 -2.84 -13.64
CA ILE A 203 6.24 -1.62 -12.92
C ILE A 203 5.76 -1.66 -11.47
N VAL A 204 4.47 -1.97 -11.26
CA VAL A 204 3.85 -2.08 -9.94
C VAL A 204 4.52 -3.15 -9.07
N PRO A 205 4.66 -4.42 -9.51
CA PRO A 205 5.27 -5.45 -8.66
C PRO A 205 6.74 -5.16 -8.37
N PHE A 206 7.50 -4.64 -9.33
CA PHE A 206 8.88 -4.24 -9.10
C PHE A 206 8.99 -3.15 -8.03
N PHE A 207 8.18 -2.09 -8.14
CA PHE A 207 8.14 -1.02 -7.14
C PHE A 207 7.67 -1.52 -5.77
N ALA A 208 6.64 -2.38 -5.75
CA ALA A 208 6.10 -2.93 -4.52
C ALA A 208 7.12 -3.81 -3.77
N ILE A 209 7.91 -4.62 -4.49
CA ILE A 209 9.01 -5.41 -3.92
C ILE A 209 10.07 -4.49 -3.30
N LEU A 210 10.50 -3.45 -4.03
CA LEU A 210 11.47 -2.47 -3.52
C LEU A 210 10.93 -1.80 -2.25
N ASN A 211 9.67 -1.40 -2.26
CA ASN A 211 9.03 -0.76 -1.12
C ASN A 211 8.94 -1.71 0.09
N ALA A 212 8.57 -2.98 -0.11
CA ALA A 212 8.51 -3.98 0.95
C ALA A 212 9.89 -4.21 1.60
N ARG A 213 10.96 -4.32 0.80
CA ARG A 213 12.34 -4.44 1.33
C ARG A 213 12.78 -3.18 2.05
N PHE A 214 12.55 -2.02 1.43
CA PHE A 214 12.93 -0.75 2.02
C PHE A 214 12.21 -0.50 3.35
N CYS A 215 10.94 -0.91 3.46
CA CYS A 215 10.17 -0.89 4.70
C CYS A 215 10.89 -1.65 5.81
N ALA A 216 11.25 -2.90 5.54
CA ALA A 216 11.95 -3.74 6.48
C ALA A 216 13.33 -3.17 6.86
N LEU A 217 14.09 -2.61 5.90
CA LEU A 217 15.42 -2.06 6.15
C LEU A 217 15.40 -0.78 6.99
N VAL A 218 14.51 0.17 6.64
CA VAL A 218 14.33 1.40 7.42
C VAL A 218 13.88 1.05 8.83
N PHE A 219 13.00 0.07 8.96
CA PHE A 219 12.54 -0.39 10.26
C PHE A 219 13.63 -1.12 11.05
N ALA A 220 14.40 -2.03 10.43
CA ALA A 220 15.48 -2.78 11.07
C ALA A 220 16.63 -1.87 11.54
N SER A 221 16.80 -0.70 10.92
CA SER A 221 17.76 0.31 11.41
C SER A 221 17.45 0.86 12.81
N SER A 222 16.25 0.58 13.35
CA SER A 222 15.87 0.92 14.73
C SER A 222 16.27 -0.12 15.77
N GLU A 223 16.78 -1.28 15.35
CA GLU A 223 17.21 -2.38 16.23
C GLU A 223 18.73 -2.45 16.41
N LEU A 224 19.48 -1.52 15.80
CA LEU A 224 20.92 -1.31 15.94
C LEU A 224 21.21 -0.13 16.87
#